data_AF-Q1QRP4-F1
#
_entry.id   AF-Q1QRP4-F1
#
_cell.length_a   1.000
_cell.length_b   1.000
_cell.length_c   1.000
_cell.angle_alpha   90.00
_cell.angle_beta   90.00
_cell.angle_gamma   90.00
#
_symmetry.space_group_name_H-M   'P 1'
#
loop_
_entity.id
_entity.type
_entity.pdbx_description
1 polymer ?
#
loop_
_entity_poly.entity_id
_entity_poly.type
_entity_poly.pdbx_seq_one_letter_code
_entity_poly.pdbx_strand_id
1 'polypeptide(L)'
;MSFVAWGRDLAGRDQVEDGRWIAAPRRDRPVEAPLPVCPAGVSHILQSSNDNWLCDPEPGPASELDCLRHVLAPALLRAAEARGREVGIGADQALIRSGVINEDAYLQTLSSHTGLAIETCAEESRADCPLPDRHLPGAAEHGLLPLRRDGKLIWAVAPRGFAARRLCRLTAAYPSLCDRVRLTSTRDLNQFLLRQTGDVLGQSAANALGRRFPALSAAPVADGAPGGLRTMRRPAQTGALAVMMVLTPTFALDILSDALAIWFLAFISLRLAASLRPPRPAVRLPRVPDGRLPTYTVIAALYREAASVAPLMQAIGALDYPREKLDVIIVIELDDLETRAALARLGPMPQVQVLLASAEGPRTKPKALNCALPFARGSFTAVFDAEDRPDPGQLRAALDAFRIQGTDVACAQASLCIENQSDSWLSRMFAAEYAGQFDVFLPGLASFGVPLPLGGSSNHFRGIR
;
A
#
# COMPACT_ATOMS: atom_id res chain seq x y z
N MET A 1 -17.23 -13.14 7.48
CA MET A 1 -16.58 -11.82 7.57
C MET A 1 -17.30 -10.85 6.66
N SER A 2 -17.67 -9.68 7.17
CA SER A 2 -18.38 -8.65 6.40
C SER A 2 -17.40 -7.60 5.90
N PHE A 3 -17.54 -7.19 4.65
CA PHE A 3 -16.77 -6.12 4.04
C PHE A 3 -17.70 -5.02 3.55
N VAL A 4 -17.23 -3.80 3.68
CA VAL A 4 -17.89 -2.62 3.13
C VAL A 4 -16.93 -1.95 2.15
N ALA A 5 -17.38 -1.74 0.91
CA ALA A 5 -16.55 -1.27 -0.19
C ALA A 5 -16.89 0.19 -0.55
N TRP A 6 -15.87 0.99 -0.87
CA TRP A 6 -16.01 2.38 -1.30
C TRP A 6 -15.13 2.71 -2.52
N GLY A 7 -15.68 3.48 -3.45
CA GLY A 7 -15.16 3.72 -4.80
C GLY A 7 -15.55 5.06 -5.41
N ARG A 8 -14.92 5.44 -6.53
CA ARG A 8 -15.23 6.71 -7.23
C ARG A 8 -16.56 6.59 -7.98
N ASP A 9 -17.61 7.16 -7.39
CA ASP A 9 -18.68 7.80 -8.16
C ASP A 9 -18.71 9.29 -7.75
N LEU A 10 -17.76 10.04 -8.33
CA LEU A 10 -17.70 11.51 -8.28
C LEU A 10 -17.69 12.05 -9.71
N ALA A 11 -18.66 11.63 -10.52
CA ALA A 11 -19.12 12.35 -11.71
C ALA A 11 -20.51 11.84 -12.08
N GLY A 12 -21.44 12.78 -12.30
CA GLY A 12 -22.76 12.68 -12.93
C GLY A 12 -23.38 11.29 -13.15
N ARG A 13 -24.58 11.11 -12.59
CA ARG A 13 -25.54 10.13 -13.13
C ARG A 13 -25.77 10.46 -14.60
N ASP A 14 -25.31 9.61 -15.51
CA ASP A 14 -25.84 9.61 -16.87
C ASP A 14 -27.22 8.95 -16.83
N GLN A 15 -28.25 9.75 -17.10
CA GLN A 15 -29.60 9.26 -17.27
C GLN A 15 -29.65 8.33 -18.50
N VAL A 16 -30.30 7.19 -18.31
CA VAL A 16 -30.71 6.30 -19.40
C VAL A 16 -31.96 6.91 -20.03
N GLU A 17 -31.82 7.48 -21.22
CA GLU A 17 -32.89 7.59 -22.20
C GLU A 17 -32.39 7.04 -23.55
N ASP A 18 -33.13 6.07 -24.09
CA ASP A 18 -33.10 5.59 -25.47
C ASP A 18 -31.78 5.11 -26.08
N GLY A 19 -31.11 4.16 -25.41
CA GLY A 19 -30.46 3.02 -26.07
C GLY A 19 -29.42 3.29 -27.17
N ARG A 20 -28.80 4.47 -27.23
CA ARG A 20 -27.74 4.80 -28.19
C ARG A 20 -26.58 5.56 -27.54
N TRP A 21 -25.39 5.00 -27.66
CA TRP A 21 -24.14 5.63 -27.24
C TRP A 21 -23.78 6.78 -28.18
N ILE A 22 -23.78 8.02 -27.69
CA ILE A 22 -23.22 9.18 -28.39
C ILE A 22 -22.02 9.68 -27.57
N ALA A 23 -20.83 9.63 -28.16
CA ALA A 23 -19.60 10.09 -27.53
C ALA A 23 -19.62 11.62 -27.33
N ALA A 24 -19.43 12.09 -26.09
CA ALA A 24 -19.24 13.51 -25.80
C ALA A 24 -17.82 13.97 -26.18
N PRO A 25 -17.63 15.21 -26.68
CA PRO A 25 -16.35 15.69 -27.17
C PRO A 25 -15.37 15.99 -26.03
N ARG A 26 -14.11 15.56 -26.21
CA ARG A 26 -12.98 15.85 -25.33
C ARG A 26 -12.70 17.37 -25.29
N ARG A 27 -12.58 17.95 -24.10
CA ARG A 27 -11.97 19.28 -23.91
C ARG A 27 -10.44 19.16 -23.94
N ASP A 28 -9.82 20.01 -24.76
CA ASP A 28 -8.38 20.08 -24.99
C ASP A 28 -7.58 20.37 -23.71
N ARG A 29 -6.47 19.63 -23.52
CA ARG A 29 -5.40 19.94 -22.56
C ARG A 29 -4.34 20.80 -23.27
N PRO A 30 -3.66 21.72 -22.57
CA PRO A 30 -2.56 22.48 -23.16
C PRO A 30 -1.34 21.57 -23.43
N VAL A 31 -0.69 21.82 -24.56
CA VAL A 31 0.44 21.09 -25.11
C VAL A 31 1.73 21.40 -24.32
N GLU A 32 2.28 20.41 -23.62
CA GLU A 32 3.67 20.43 -23.13
C GLU A 32 4.62 19.86 -24.21
N ALA A 33 5.83 20.43 -24.28
CA ALA A 33 6.85 20.18 -25.31
C ALA A 33 7.30 18.70 -25.42
N PRO A 34 7.74 18.25 -26.61
CA PRO A 34 8.01 16.83 -26.86
C PRO A 34 9.30 16.35 -26.16
N LEU A 35 9.18 15.23 -25.44
CA LEU A 35 10.30 14.42 -24.95
C LEU A 35 11.10 13.80 -26.12
N PRO A 36 12.39 13.45 -25.93
CA PRO A 36 13.20 12.82 -26.96
C PRO A 36 12.65 11.42 -27.31
N VAL A 37 12.52 11.19 -28.61
CA VAL A 37 11.94 10.01 -29.26
C VAL A 37 12.74 8.75 -28.88
N CYS A 38 12.09 7.80 -28.19
CA CYS A 38 12.56 6.42 -28.09
C CYS A 38 12.45 5.75 -29.48
N PRO A 39 13.42 4.91 -29.89
CA PRO A 39 13.38 4.27 -31.21
C PRO A 39 12.13 3.40 -31.37
N ALA A 40 11.46 3.58 -32.51
CA ALA A 40 10.25 2.87 -32.88
C ALA A 40 10.50 1.36 -32.92
N GLY A 41 9.86 0.63 -32.00
CA GLY A 41 10.04 -0.82 -31.80
C GLY A 41 9.66 -1.31 -30.39
N VAL A 42 9.53 -0.40 -29.41
CA VAL A 42 9.20 -0.74 -28.01
C VAL A 42 7.75 -0.38 -27.63
N SER A 43 6.96 0.13 -28.58
CA SER A 43 5.64 0.74 -28.36
C SER A 43 4.55 -0.23 -27.86
N HIS A 44 4.79 -1.54 -27.91
CA HIS A 44 3.86 -2.56 -27.40
C HIS A 44 4.15 -3.04 -25.97
N ILE A 45 5.18 -2.50 -25.29
CA ILE A 45 5.66 -3.04 -23.99
C ILE A 45 5.18 -2.24 -22.75
N LEU A 46 4.56 -1.06 -22.88
CA LEU A 46 4.24 -0.23 -21.72
C LEU A 46 2.80 0.33 -21.75
N GLN A 47 1.82 -0.56 -21.76
CA GLN A 47 0.60 -0.35 -20.97
C GLN A 47 0.56 -1.41 -19.88
N SER A 48 1.35 -1.20 -18.83
CA SER A 48 1.30 -1.99 -17.61
C SER A 48 -0.02 -1.67 -16.90
N SER A 49 -1.12 -2.31 -17.34
CA SER A 49 -2.23 -2.57 -16.43
C SER A 49 -1.66 -3.45 -15.33
N ASN A 50 -1.44 -2.84 -14.18
CA ASN A 50 -0.72 -3.42 -13.05
C ASN A 50 -1.63 -4.35 -12.21
N ASP A 51 -2.76 -4.74 -12.83
CA ASP A 51 -3.56 -5.90 -12.50
C ASP A 51 -2.73 -7.15 -12.78
N ASN A 52 -2.05 -7.66 -11.75
CA ASN A 52 -1.43 -9.00 -11.74
C ASN A 52 -2.45 -10.15 -11.97
N TRP A 53 -3.66 -9.84 -12.44
CA TRP A 53 -4.62 -10.79 -13.00
C TRP A 53 -4.15 -11.36 -14.34
N LEU A 54 -3.23 -10.69 -15.05
CA LEU A 54 -2.69 -11.18 -16.33
C LEU A 54 -1.62 -12.26 -16.09
N CYS A 55 -2.15 -13.46 -16.03
CA CYS A 55 -1.51 -14.77 -15.97
C CYS A 55 -0.73 -15.09 -17.26
N ASP A 56 0.40 -14.44 -17.52
CA ASP A 56 1.38 -15.01 -18.46
C ASP A 56 2.55 -15.58 -17.66
N PRO A 57 2.51 -16.88 -17.29
CA PRO A 57 3.64 -17.51 -16.62
C PRO A 57 4.88 -17.35 -17.50
N GLU A 58 5.99 -16.90 -16.90
CA GLU A 58 7.23 -16.70 -17.65
C GLU A 58 7.65 -18.01 -18.33
N PRO A 59 7.65 -18.08 -19.67
CA PRO A 59 7.81 -19.34 -20.38
C PRO A 59 9.24 -19.88 -20.26
N GLY A 60 9.36 -21.20 -20.21
CA GLY A 60 10.63 -21.92 -20.21
C GLY A 60 10.95 -22.65 -18.90
N PRO A 61 12.05 -23.41 -18.88
CA PRO A 61 12.51 -24.12 -17.68
C PRO A 61 12.93 -23.14 -16.59
N ALA A 62 12.97 -23.61 -15.34
CA ALA A 62 13.46 -22.83 -14.20
C ALA A 62 15.00 -22.69 -14.20
N SER A 63 15.55 -22.04 -15.23
CA SER A 63 16.99 -21.83 -15.39
C SER A 63 17.59 -20.98 -14.26
N GLU A 64 16.77 -20.23 -13.53
CA GLU A 64 17.19 -19.53 -12.31
C GLU A 64 17.68 -20.48 -11.20
N LEU A 65 17.34 -21.78 -11.26
CA LEU A 65 17.82 -22.78 -10.31
C LEU A 65 19.16 -23.42 -10.72
N ASP A 66 19.61 -23.21 -11.95
CA ASP A 66 20.80 -23.89 -12.47
C ASP A 66 22.07 -23.52 -11.67
N CYS A 67 22.14 -22.29 -11.17
CA CYS A 67 23.21 -21.81 -10.30
C CYS A 67 23.29 -22.56 -8.94
N LEU A 68 22.22 -23.24 -8.55
CA LEU A 68 22.11 -23.95 -7.26
C LEU A 68 22.33 -25.46 -7.39
N ARG A 69 22.55 -26.01 -8.59
CA ARG A 69 22.68 -27.47 -8.81
C ARG A 69 23.84 -28.12 -8.05
N HIS A 70 24.86 -27.33 -7.71
CA HIS A 70 26.02 -27.78 -6.92
C HIS A 70 25.91 -27.43 -5.43
N VAL A 71 24.87 -26.70 -5.04
CA VAL A 71 24.67 -26.20 -3.66
C VAL A 71 23.52 -26.94 -2.97
N LEU A 72 22.44 -27.21 -3.70
CA LEU A 72 21.22 -27.82 -3.16
C LEU A 72 20.94 -29.18 -3.79
N ALA A 73 20.32 -30.07 -3.02
CA ALA A 73 19.92 -31.39 -3.49
C ALA A 73 18.91 -31.29 -4.66
N PRO A 74 19.01 -32.15 -5.70
CA PRO A 74 18.08 -32.11 -6.84
C PRO A 74 16.60 -32.24 -6.46
N ALA A 75 16.30 -32.94 -5.36
CA ALA A 75 14.94 -33.06 -4.84
C ALA A 75 14.37 -31.71 -4.36
N LEU A 76 15.19 -30.88 -3.70
CA LEU A 76 14.79 -29.54 -3.25
C LEU A 76 14.53 -28.62 -4.44
N LEU A 77 15.39 -28.67 -5.47
CA LEU A 77 15.22 -27.86 -6.67
C LEU A 77 13.92 -28.22 -7.41
N ARG A 78 13.61 -29.52 -7.56
CA ARG A 78 12.35 -29.98 -8.15
C ARG A 78 11.12 -29.55 -7.31
N ALA A 79 11.23 -29.62 -5.98
CA ALA A 79 10.17 -29.17 -5.09
C ALA A 79 9.92 -27.66 -5.21
N ALA A 80 10.99 -26.85 -5.26
CA ALA A 80 10.90 -25.41 -5.48
C ALA A 80 10.29 -25.05 -6.83
N GLU A 81 10.68 -25.77 -7.89
CA GLU A 81 10.10 -25.58 -9.22
C GLU A 81 8.60 -25.93 -9.26
N ALA A 82 8.21 -27.04 -8.62
CA ALA A 82 6.81 -27.43 -8.50
C ALA A 82 6.01 -26.38 -7.71
N ARG A 83 6.55 -25.91 -6.58
CA ARG A 83 5.92 -24.88 -5.75
C ARG A 83 5.81 -23.54 -6.49
N GLY A 84 6.86 -23.15 -7.21
CA GLY A 84 6.87 -21.95 -8.04
C GLY A 84 5.77 -21.99 -9.11
N ARG A 85 5.53 -23.14 -9.74
CA ARG A 85 4.41 -23.34 -10.67
C ARG A 85 3.04 -23.30 -9.99
N GLU A 86 2.90 -23.96 -8.84
CA GLU A 86 1.64 -24.01 -8.09
C GLU A 86 1.20 -22.62 -7.64
N VAL A 87 2.14 -21.83 -7.12
CA VAL A 87 1.90 -20.47 -6.62
C VAL A 87 2.02 -19.43 -7.72
N GLY A 88 2.63 -19.71 -8.87
CA GLY A 88 2.79 -18.74 -9.96
C GLY A 88 3.84 -17.67 -9.67
N ILE A 89 5.01 -18.09 -9.17
CA ILE A 89 6.19 -17.26 -8.89
C ILE A 89 7.48 -17.92 -9.42
N GLY A 90 8.59 -17.18 -9.43
CA GLY A 90 9.91 -17.75 -9.71
C GLY A 90 10.29 -18.85 -8.71
N ALA A 91 10.98 -19.90 -9.18
CA ALA A 91 11.34 -21.01 -8.31
C ALA A 91 12.42 -20.62 -7.28
N ASP A 92 13.24 -19.63 -7.62
CA ASP A 92 14.16 -18.95 -6.71
C ASP A 92 13.40 -18.30 -5.54
N GLN A 93 12.30 -17.61 -5.84
CA GLN A 93 11.48 -16.95 -4.82
C GLN A 93 10.84 -17.98 -3.88
N ALA A 94 10.45 -19.15 -4.37
CA ALA A 94 9.96 -20.23 -3.51
C ALA A 94 11.04 -20.71 -2.51
N LEU A 95 12.30 -20.83 -2.93
CA LEU A 95 13.42 -21.18 -2.03
C LEU A 95 13.72 -20.08 -1.01
N ILE A 96 13.76 -18.82 -1.47
CA ILE A 96 14.07 -17.67 -0.60
C ILE A 96 12.96 -17.49 0.46
N ARG A 97 11.69 -17.53 0.04
CA ARG A 97 10.55 -17.29 0.93
C ARG A 97 10.27 -18.43 1.90
N SER A 98 10.65 -19.66 1.55
CA SER A 98 10.60 -20.80 2.47
C SER A 98 11.75 -20.81 3.47
N GLY A 99 12.74 -19.93 3.31
CA GLY A 99 13.92 -19.86 4.19
C GLY A 99 14.96 -20.95 3.91
N VAL A 100 14.85 -21.67 2.79
CA VAL A 100 15.83 -22.70 2.40
C VAL A 100 17.18 -22.08 2.04
N ILE A 101 17.16 -20.87 1.46
CA ILE A 101 18.36 -20.09 1.13
C ILE A 101 18.08 -18.60 1.41
N ASN A 102 19.08 -17.87 1.90
CA ASN A 102 18.99 -16.42 2.02
C ASN A 102 19.10 -15.75 0.62
N GLU A 103 18.42 -14.63 0.41
CA GLU A 103 18.49 -13.82 -0.81
C GLU A 103 19.95 -13.48 -1.16
N ASP A 104 20.74 -13.01 -0.20
CA ASP A 104 22.16 -12.66 -0.44
C ASP A 104 22.99 -13.86 -0.91
N ALA A 105 22.78 -15.04 -0.31
CA ALA A 105 23.47 -16.26 -0.69
C ALA A 105 23.06 -16.74 -2.08
N TYR A 106 21.76 -16.64 -2.39
CA TYR A 106 21.25 -16.92 -3.73
C TYR A 106 21.87 -15.99 -4.77
N LEU A 107 21.90 -14.67 -4.52
CA LEU A 107 22.46 -13.69 -5.45
C LEU A 107 23.95 -13.92 -5.72
N GLN A 108 24.74 -14.37 -4.74
CA GLN A 108 26.14 -14.78 -4.95
C GLN A 108 26.28 -15.92 -5.97
N THR A 109 25.44 -16.96 -5.85
CA THR A 109 25.45 -18.07 -6.81
C THR A 109 24.94 -17.65 -8.18
N LEU A 110 23.89 -16.80 -8.23
CA LEU A 110 23.34 -16.27 -9.47
C LEU A 110 24.34 -15.37 -10.21
N SER A 111 25.08 -14.53 -9.48
CA SER A 111 26.19 -13.70 -9.99
C SER A 111 27.25 -14.57 -10.66
N SER A 112 27.72 -15.60 -9.97
CA SER A 112 28.74 -16.52 -10.49
C SER A 112 28.28 -17.26 -11.75
N HIS A 113 26.99 -17.57 -11.85
CA HIS A 113 26.41 -18.26 -13.00
C HIS A 113 26.15 -17.35 -14.20
N THR A 114 25.68 -16.12 -13.97
CA THR A 114 25.28 -15.18 -15.04
C THR A 114 26.40 -14.22 -15.46
N GLY A 115 27.45 -14.06 -14.65
CA GLY A 115 28.49 -13.05 -14.83
C GLY A 115 28.06 -11.64 -14.39
N LEU A 116 26.89 -11.48 -13.79
CA LEU A 116 26.40 -10.19 -13.28
C LEU A 116 27.06 -9.88 -11.94
N ALA A 117 27.85 -8.81 -11.86
CA ALA A 117 28.43 -8.38 -10.59
C ALA A 117 27.36 -7.90 -9.59
N ILE A 118 27.70 -7.97 -8.30
CA ILE A 118 26.82 -7.61 -7.19
C ILE A 118 27.10 -6.18 -6.73
N GLU A 119 26.04 -5.43 -6.48
CA GLU A 119 26.05 -4.09 -5.90
C GLU A 119 25.41 -4.14 -4.51
N THR A 120 26.21 -3.90 -3.47
CA THR A 120 25.75 -3.93 -2.06
C THR A 120 25.10 -2.62 -1.61
N CYS A 121 25.20 -1.56 -2.43
CA CYS A 121 24.66 -0.23 -2.15
C CYS A 121 25.05 0.33 -0.75
N ALA A 122 26.15 -0.15 -0.17
CA ALA A 122 26.51 0.12 1.22
C ALA A 122 27.20 1.48 1.39
N GLU A 123 28.11 1.81 0.48
CA GLU A 123 28.98 3.01 0.51
C GLU A 123 28.48 4.11 -0.43
N GLU A 124 27.30 3.92 -1.01
CA GLU A 124 26.86 4.70 -2.16
C GLU A 124 26.28 6.05 -1.79
N SER A 125 26.70 7.08 -2.53
CA SER A 125 26.25 8.45 -2.34
C SER A 125 24.98 8.72 -3.13
N ARG A 126 24.15 9.66 -2.63
CA ARG A 126 23.01 10.20 -3.38
C ARG A 126 23.41 10.70 -4.77
N ALA A 127 24.62 11.23 -4.92
CA ALA A 127 25.14 11.78 -6.18
C ALA A 127 25.30 10.70 -7.27
N ASP A 128 25.47 9.45 -6.89
CA ASP A 128 25.64 8.33 -7.82
C ASP A 128 24.30 7.91 -8.42
N CYS A 129 23.16 8.25 -7.80
CA CYS A 129 21.84 7.98 -8.34
C CYS A 129 21.33 9.15 -9.19
N PRO A 130 21.19 9.02 -10.52
CA PRO A 130 20.72 10.09 -11.38
C PRO A 130 19.20 10.35 -11.29
N LEU A 131 18.44 9.51 -10.57
CA LEU A 131 16.99 9.71 -10.42
C LEU A 131 16.69 10.89 -9.50
N PRO A 132 15.75 11.78 -9.86
CA PRO A 132 15.22 12.78 -8.92
C PRO A 132 14.48 12.14 -7.75
N ASP A 133 14.46 12.80 -6.59
CA ASP A 133 13.86 12.23 -5.36
C ASP A 133 12.40 11.81 -5.53
N ARG A 134 11.64 12.58 -6.30
CA ARG A 134 10.23 12.29 -6.61
C ARG A 134 10.01 10.97 -7.36
N HIS A 135 11.03 10.40 -8.00
CA HIS A 135 10.94 9.15 -8.76
C HIS A 135 11.58 7.96 -8.01
N LEU A 136 12.27 8.21 -6.89
CA LEU A 136 12.89 7.14 -6.08
C LEU A 136 11.88 6.14 -5.50
N PRO A 137 10.63 6.53 -5.12
CA PRO A 137 9.59 5.56 -4.78
C PRO A 137 9.37 4.49 -5.87
N GLY A 138 9.39 4.89 -7.15
CA GLY A 138 9.23 3.96 -8.28
C GLY A 138 10.41 2.99 -8.43
N ALA A 139 11.61 3.38 -7.99
CA ALA A 139 12.77 2.48 -7.95
C ALA A 139 12.55 1.34 -6.93
N ALA A 140 11.98 1.66 -5.77
CA ALA A 140 11.62 0.68 -4.74
C ALA A 140 10.51 -0.27 -5.23
N GLU A 141 9.50 0.29 -5.92
CA GLU A 141 8.37 -0.47 -6.49
C GLU A 141 8.86 -1.50 -7.52
N HIS A 142 9.70 -1.08 -8.46
CA HIS A 142 10.18 -1.96 -9.54
C HIS A 142 11.41 -2.79 -9.18
N GLY A 143 12.08 -2.50 -8.06
CA GLY A 143 13.35 -3.16 -7.71
C GLY A 143 14.48 -2.81 -8.69
N LEU A 144 14.43 -1.60 -9.28
CA LEU A 144 15.37 -1.13 -10.28
C LEU A 144 15.92 0.22 -9.85
N LEU A 145 17.23 0.30 -9.67
CA LEU A 145 17.92 1.51 -9.26
C LEU A 145 19.03 1.84 -10.27
N PRO A 146 18.91 2.92 -11.05
CA PRO A 146 20.00 3.40 -11.88
C PRO A 146 21.08 4.03 -10.99
N LEU A 147 22.34 3.70 -11.27
CA LEU A 147 23.51 4.24 -10.59
C LEU A 147 24.56 4.67 -11.63
N ARG A 148 25.38 5.65 -11.29
CA ARG A 148 26.54 6.09 -12.06
C ARG A 148 27.80 5.54 -11.43
N ARG A 149 28.51 4.68 -12.17
CA ARG A 149 29.81 4.09 -11.79
C ARG A 149 30.85 4.44 -12.83
N ASP A 150 31.95 5.06 -12.41
CA ASP A 150 33.06 5.41 -13.31
C ASP A 150 32.59 6.18 -14.57
N GLY A 151 31.63 7.08 -14.40
CA GLY A 151 31.02 7.86 -15.49
C GLY A 151 30.03 7.11 -16.37
N LYS A 152 29.74 5.83 -16.12
CA LYS A 152 28.79 5.00 -16.86
C LYS A 152 27.50 4.79 -16.07
N LEU A 153 26.38 4.72 -16.80
CA LEU A 153 25.08 4.37 -16.23
C LEU A 153 24.94 2.85 -16.13
N ILE A 154 24.74 2.35 -14.91
CA ILE A 154 24.43 0.96 -14.60
C ILE A 154 23.04 0.86 -13.95
N TRP A 155 22.47 -0.34 -13.98
CA TRP A 155 21.19 -0.67 -13.34
C TRP A 155 21.43 -1.73 -12.27
N ALA A 156 21.25 -1.35 -11.00
CA ALA A 156 21.15 -2.29 -9.91
C ALA A 156 19.72 -2.87 -9.87
N VAL A 157 19.63 -4.20 -9.94
CA VAL A 157 18.38 -4.95 -10.05
C VAL A 157 18.23 -5.85 -8.84
N ALA A 158 17.14 -5.69 -8.10
CA ALA A 158 16.68 -6.63 -7.08
C ALA A 158 15.69 -7.61 -7.74
N PRO A 159 16.09 -8.87 -8.02
CA PRO A 159 15.23 -9.80 -8.73
C PRO A 159 13.96 -10.15 -7.93
N ARG A 160 12.79 -9.93 -8.54
CA ARG A 160 11.47 -10.23 -7.96
C ARG A 160 10.63 -11.06 -8.93
N GLY A 161 9.69 -11.85 -8.41
CA GLY A 161 8.80 -12.66 -9.24
C GLY A 161 9.60 -13.60 -10.14
N PHE A 162 9.53 -13.41 -11.47
CA PHE A 162 10.28 -14.18 -12.46
C PHE A 162 11.56 -13.47 -12.97
N ALA A 163 11.98 -12.36 -12.35
CA ALA A 163 13.09 -11.55 -12.84
C ALA A 163 14.41 -12.31 -12.93
N ALA A 164 14.72 -13.21 -11.98
CA ALA A 164 15.95 -14.01 -12.04
C ALA A 164 15.97 -14.91 -13.29
N ARG A 165 14.85 -15.58 -13.61
CA ARG A 165 14.69 -16.36 -14.84
C ARG A 165 14.90 -15.51 -16.09
N ARG A 166 14.30 -14.32 -16.10
CA ARG A 166 14.45 -13.35 -17.21
C ARG A 166 15.91 -12.94 -17.36
N LEU A 167 16.61 -12.63 -16.26
CA LEU A 167 18.01 -12.26 -16.26
C LEU A 167 18.89 -13.37 -16.82
N CYS A 168 18.74 -14.62 -16.39
CA CYS A 168 19.51 -15.74 -16.94
C CYS A 168 19.39 -15.87 -18.47
N ARG A 169 18.17 -15.72 -19.01
CA ARG A 169 17.96 -15.77 -20.47
C ARG A 169 18.55 -14.55 -21.17
N LEU A 170 18.39 -13.36 -20.59
CA LEU A 170 18.89 -12.12 -21.17
C LEU A 170 20.42 -12.07 -21.20
N THR A 171 21.11 -12.52 -20.15
CA THR A 171 22.58 -12.56 -20.12
C THR A 171 23.14 -13.60 -21.07
N ALA A 172 22.45 -14.74 -21.24
CA ALA A 172 22.82 -15.75 -22.23
C ALA A 172 22.65 -15.24 -23.68
N ALA A 173 21.58 -14.48 -23.96
CA ALA A 173 21.31 -13.92 -25.28
C ALA A 173 22.16 -12.67 -25.60
N TYR A 174 22.45 -11.86 -24.58
CA TYR A 174 23.14 -10.57 -24.71
C TYR A 174 24.23 -10.43 -23.63
N PRO A 175 25.42 -11.02 -23.83
CA PRO A 175 26.51 -10.95 -22.86
C PRO A 175 26.96 -9.51 -22.50
N SER A 176 26.75 -8.54 -23.40
CA SER A 176 27.04 -7.12 -23.16
C SER A 176 26.19 -6.49 -22.05
N LEU A 177 25.09 -7.13 -21.63
CA LEU A 177 24.30 -6.68 -20.48
C LEU A 177 25.08 -6.79 -19.17
N CYS A 178 26.05 -7.70 -19.09
CA CYS A 178 26.87 -7.88 -17.89
C CYS A 178 27.72 -6.65 -17.54
N ASP A 179 27.90 -5.71 -18.46
CA ASP A 179 28.57 -4.43 -18.17
C ASP A 179 27.64 -3.36 -17.61
N ARG A 180 26.33 -3.50 -17.81
CA ARG A 180 25.32 -2.47 -17.50
C ARG A 180 24.36 -2.87 -16.39
N VAL A 181 24.29 -4.15 -16.06
CA VAL A 181 23.39 -4.68 -15.03
C VAL A 181 24.21 -5.22 -13.86
N ARG A 182 23.74 -4.91 -12.66
CA ARG A 182 24.27 -5.43 -11.40
C ARG A 182 23.14 -6.02 -10.57
N LEU A 183 23.42 -7.08 -9.84
CA LEU A 183 22.47 -7.69 -8.90
C LEU A 183 22.56 -6.99 -7.56
N THR A 184 21.44 -6.72 -6.91
CA THR A 184 21.40 -6.22 -5.53
C THR A 184 20.29 -6.94 -4.77
N SER A 185 20.40 -7.04 -3.45
CA SER A 185 19.33 -7.62 -2.65
C SER A 185 18.17 -6.65 -2.50
N THR A 186 16.95 -7.17 -2.29
CA THR A 186 15.79 -6.31 -1.97
C THR A 186 16.06 -5.51 -0.70
N ARG A 187 16.74 -6.14 0.28
CA ARG A 187 17.15 -5.49 1.53
C ARG A 187 18.09 -4.32 1.29
N ASP A 188 19.16 -4.50 0.53
CA ASP A 188 20.18 -3.47 0.31
C ASP A 188 19.64 -2.32 -0.55
N LEU A 189 18.85 -2.61 -1.59
CA LEU A 189 18.17 -1.60 -2.38
C LEU A 189 17.25 -0.74 -1.51
N ASN A 190 16.41 -1.38 -0.69
CA ASN A 190 15.49 -0.65 0.18
C ASN A 190 16.25 0.14 1.27
N GLN A 191 17.32 -0.44 1.84
CA GLN A 191 18.14 0.23 2.84
C GLN A 191 18.91 1.42 2.26
N PHE A 192 19.37 1.34 1.00
CA PHE A 192 19.94 2.47 0.28
C PHE A 192 18.89 3.58 0.10
N LEU A 193 17.70 3.24 -0.40
CA LEU A 193 16.63 4.21 -0.58
C LEU A 193 16.26 4.90 0.73
N LEU A 194 16.08 4.15 1.83
CA LEU A 194 15.77 4.72 3.14
C LEU A 194 16.88 5.65 3.66
N ARG A 195 18.15 5.27 3.50
CA ARG A 195 19.29 6.12 3.92
C ARG A 195 19.36 7.41 3.12
N GLN A 196 19.18 7.33 1.81
CA GLN A 196 19.35 8.50 0.92
C GLN A 196 18.12 9.41 0.86
N THR A 197 16.95 8.90 1.26
CA THR A 197 15.69 9.62 1.12
C THR A 197 14.89 9.73 2.41
N GLY A 198 15.42 9.30 3.56
CA GLY A 198 14.68 9.26 4.82
C GLY A 198 13.94 10.57 5.14
N ASP A 199 14.64 11.70 5.07
CA ASP A 199 14.08 13.03 5.33
C ASP A 199 13.08 13.45 4.24
N VAL A 200 13.42 13.24 2.97
CA VAL A 200 12.54 13.58 1.84
C VAL A 200 11.26 12.72 1.85
N LEU A 201 11.37 11.44 2.15
CA LEU A 201 10.26 10.51 2.33
C LEU A 201 9.43 10.90 3.55
N GLY A 202 10.05 11.28 4.67
CA GLY A 202 9.35 11.75 5.86
C GLY A 202 8.53 13.02 5.58
N GLN A 203 9.14 14.01 4.94
CA GLN A 203 8.45 15.25 4.55
C GLN A 203 7.35 15.01 3.53
N SER A 204 7.59 14.15 2.54
CA SER A 204 6.59 13.75 1.56
C SER A 204 5.44 13.02 2.25
N ALA A 205 5.74 12.04 3.11
CA ALA A 205 4.75 11.27 3.85
C ALA A 205 3.87 12.15 4.76
N ALA A 206 4.43 13.18 5.36
CA ALA A 206 3.71 14.13 6.20
C ALA A 206 2.89 15.16 5.39
N ASN A 207 3.40 15.63 4.25
CA ASN A 207 2.87 16.84 3.58
C ASN A 207 2.34 16.60 2.15
N ALA A 208 2.51 15.42 1.55
CA ALA A 208 2.18 15.18 0.15
C ALA A 208 0.69 15.40 -0.15
N LEU A 209 -0.22 15.06 0.76
CA LEU A 209 -1.65 15.30 0.57
C LEU A 209 -1.95 16.80 0.40
N GLY A 210 -1.43 17.63 1.31
CA GLY A 210 -1.59 19.09 1.23
C GLY A 210 -0.94 19.72 0.00
N ARG A 211 0.17 19.14 -0.48
CA ARG A 211 0.87 19.62 -1.69
C ARG A 211 0.18 19.19 -2.99
N ARG A 212 -0.25 17.93 -3.09
CA ARG A 212 -0.86 17.36 -4.31
C ARG A 212 -2.34 17.68 -4.44
N PHE A 213 -3.07 17.66 -3.33
CA PHE A 213 -4.50 17.88 -3.28
C PHE A 213 -4.86 18.91 -2.18
N PRO A 214 -4.49 20.20 -2.35
CA PRO A 214 -4.75 21.23 -1.34
C PRO A 214 -6.23 21.32 -0.96
N ALA A 215 -7.15 21.15 -1.92
CA ALA A 215 -8.59 21.18 -1.69
C ALA A 215 -9.13 20.01 -0.85
N LEU A 216 -8.37 18.91 -0.76
CA LEU A 216 -8.72 17.72 0.05
C LEU A 216 -7.96 17.69 1.38
N SER A 217 -7.16 18.73 1.66
CA SER A 217 -6.37 18.82 2.87
C SER A 217 -7.00 19.80 3.85
N ALA A 218 -7.18 19.38 5.09
CA ALA A 218 -7.55 20.26 6.20
C ALA A 218 -6.32 21.00 6.79
N ALA A 219 -5.13 20.83 6.21
CA ALA A 219 -3.93 21.50 6.68
C ALA A 219 -4.10 23.03 6.58
N PRO A 220 -3.64 23.79 7.59
CA PRO A 220 -3.65 25.24 7.52
C PRO A 220 -2.88 25.69 6.27
N VAL A 221 -3.53 26.41 5.36
CA VAL A 221 -2.85 27.00 4.20
C VAL A 221 -1.83 28.00 4.75
N ALA A 222 -0.55 27.72 4.51
CA ALA A 222 0.54 28.66 4.75
C ALA A 222 0.43 29.78 3.71
N ASP A 223 -0.51 30.71 3.92
CA ASP A 223 -0.60 31.91 3.08
C ASP A 223 0.69 32.71 3.27
N GLY A 224 1.53 32.77 2.23
CA GLY A 224 2.73 33.59 2.15
C GLY A 224 2.47 35.10 2.08
N ALA A 225 1.35 35.58 2.64
CA ALA A 225 1.02 37.00 2.70
C ALA A 225 1.68 37.64 3.93
N PRO A 226 2.29 38.84 3.81
CA PRO A 226 2.96 39.51 4.93
C PRO A 226 1.98 39.73 6.09
N GLY A 227 2.39 39.30 7.29
CA GLY A 227 1.54 39.07 8.47
C GLY A 227 0.86 40.28 9.10
N GLY A 228 0.93 41.48 8.50
CA GLY A 228 0.37 42.72 9.06
C GLY A 228 -1.13 42.91 8.83
N LEU A 229 -1.68 42.50 7.68
CA LEU A 229 -3.10 42.76 7.36
C LEU A 229 -4.05 41.64 7.82
N ARG A 230 -3.56 40.40 7.99
CA ARG A 230 -4.38 39.23 8.36
C ARG A 230 -4.54 39.07 9.88
N THR A 231 -3.55 39.52 10.66
CA THR A 231 -3.58 39.54 12.13
C THR A 231 -4.63 40.51 12.67
N MET A 232 -5.01 41.55 11.92
CA MET A 232 -6.13 42.44 12.27
C MET A 232 -7.49 41.96 11.74
N ARG A 233 -7.56 41.20 10.63
CA ARG A 233 -8.83 40.72 10.05
C ARG A 233 -9.52 39.64 10.90
N ARG A 234 -8.77 38.68 11.46
CA ARG A 234 -9.34 37.62 12.31
C ARG A 234 -9.94 38.13 13.64
N PRO A 235 -9.28 39.02 14.42
CA PRO A 235 -9.90 39.63 15.60
C PRO A 235 -11.05 40.57 15.22
N ALA A 236 -10.99 41.26 14.08
CA ALA A 236 -12.11 42.07 13.60
C ALA A 236 -13.34 41.22 13.20
N GLN A 237 -13.14 40.06 12.57
CA GLN A 237 -14.22 39.13 12.19
C GLN A 237 -14.82 38.42 13.41
N THR A 238 -13.99 37.96 14.34
CA THR A 238 -14.46 37.37 15.60
C THR A 238 -15.11 38.41 16.51
N GLY A 239 -14.57 39.63 16.56
CA GLY A 239 -15.18 40.76 17.25
C GLY A 239 -16.51 41.18 16.64
N ALA A 240 -16.63 41.23 15.31
CA ALA A 240 -17.89 41.50 14.64
C ALA A 240 -18.94 40.39 14.88
N LEU A 241 -18.52 39.12 14.89
CA LEU A 241 -19.41 37.99 15.23
C LEU A 241 -19.86 38.04 16.69
N ALA A 242 -18.96 38.35 17.62
CA ALA A 242 -19.28 38.52 19.04
C ALA A 242 -20.20 39.72 19.29
N VAL A 243 -19.96 40.84 18.62
CA VAL A 243 -20.82 42.04 18.68
C VAL A 243 -22.19 41.76 18.07
N MET A 244 -22.26 41.01 16.95
CA MET A 244 -23.53 40.53 16.40
C MET A 244 -24.27 39.59 17.38
N MET A 245 -23.58 38.65 18.02
CA MET A 245 -24.19 37.76 19.04
C MET A 245 -24.66 38.51 20.29
N VAL A 246 -23.99 39.61 20.68
CA VAL A 246 -24.39 40.45 21.82
C VAL A 246 -25.54 41.39 21.46
N LEU A 247 -25.60 41.89 20.21
CA LEU A 247 -26.63 42.84 19.74
C LEU A 247 -27.89 42.16 19.18
N THR A 248 -27.88 40.84 18.92
CA THR A 248 -29.07 40.06 18.51
C THR A 248 -29.39 38.98 19.56
N PRO A 249 -30.10 39.30 20.67
CA PRO A 249 -29.95 38.54 21.91
C PRO A 249 -30.68 37.17 21.98
N THR A 250 -31.46 36.76 20.97
CA THR A 250 -32.16 35.45 21.00
C THR A 250 -32.21 34.80 19.62
N PHE A 251 -32.65 35.52 18.59
CA PHE A 251 -32.87 34.95 17.27
C PHE A 251 -31.65 34.29 16.63
N ALA A 252 -30.43 34.82 16.82
CA ALA A 252 -29.23 34.21 16.24
C ALA A 252 -28.87 32.87 16.92
N LEU A 253 -29.07 32.78 18.24
CA LEU A 253 -28.86 31.54 18.99
C LEU A 253 -29.96 30.52 18.69
N ASP A 254 -31.21 30.96 18.54
CA ASP A 254 -32.34 30.11 18.16
C ASP A 254 -32.13 29.55 16.75
N ILE A 255 -31.75 30.37 15.77
CA ILE A 255 -31.44 29.92 14.40
C ILE A 255 -30.29 28.92 14.38
N LEU A 256 -29.22 29.17 15.16
CA LEU A 256 -28.10 28.22 15.25
C LEU A 256 -28.53 26.91 15.93
N SER A 257 -29.32 26.99 16.99
CA SER A 257 -29.86 25.83 17.70
C SER A 257 -30.74 24.99 16.77
N ASP A 258 -31.66 25.63 16.05
CA ASP A 258 -32.55 25.01 15.06
C ASP A 258 -31.73 24.38 13.92
N ALA A 259 -30.72 25.08 13.42
CA ALA A 259 -29.83 24.54 12.39
C ALA A 259 -29.08 23.30 12.87
N LEU A 260 -28.54 23.32 14.10
CA LEU A 260 -27.88 22.17 14.71
C LEU A 260 -28.85 21.02 15.00
N ALA A 261 -30.09 21.33 15.42
CA ALA A 261 -31.13 20.35 15.67
C ALA A 261 -31.57 19.67 14.37
N ILE A 262 -31.78 20.43 13.29
CA ILE A 262 -32.08 19.90 11.95
C ILE A 262 -30.91 19.04 11.46
N TRP A 263 -29.66 19.50 11.62
CA TRP A 263 -28.48 18.72 11.24
C TRP A 263 -28.39 17.40 12.02
N PHE A 264 -28.59 17.45 13.33
CA PHE A 264 -28.61 16.27 14.20
C PHE A 264 -29.72 15.31 13.82
N LEU A 265 -30.94 15.80 13.58
CA LEU A 265 -32.08 15.02 13.15
C LEU A 265 -31.83 14.37 11.78
N ALA A 266 -31.24 15.10 10.83
CA ALA A 266 -30.85 14.55 9.53
C ALA A 266 -29.82 13.43 9.68
N PHE A 267 -28.81 13.61 10.53
CA PHE A 267 -27.79 12.60 10.80
C PHE A 267 -28.35 11.36 11.48
N ILE A 268 -29.22 11.51 12.49
CA ILE A 268 -29.92 10.38 13.14
C ILE A 268 -30.83 9.67 12.14
N SER A 269 -31.57 10.41 11.32
CA SER A 269 -32.44 9.84 10.30
C SER A 269 -31.64 9.03 9.28
N LEU A 270 -30.47 9.51 8.87
CA LEU A 270 -29.54 8.76 8.03
C LEU A 270 -29.04 7.49 8.73
N ARG A 271 -28.64 7.57 10.01
CA ARG A 271 -28.21 6.40 10.80
C ARG A 271 -29.30 5.36 10.92
N LEU A 272 -30.53 5.78 11.22
CA LEU A 272 -31.68 4.89 11.31
C LEU A 272 -32.00 4.28 9.94
N ALA A 273 -32.07 5.09 8.88
CA ALA A 273 -32.35 4.61 7.53
C ALA A 273 -31.29 3.59 7.05
N ALA A 274 -30.01 3.84 7.32
CA ALA A 274 -28.93 2.90 7.05
C ALA A 274 -29.08 1.62 7.87
N SER A 275 -29.38 1.72 9.17
CA SER A 275 -29.50 0.57 10.06
C SER A 275 -30.72 -0.32 9.76
N LEU A 276 -31.76 0.26 9.15
CA LEU A 276 -32.95 -0.47 8.70
C LEU A 276 -32.78 -1.12 7.32
N ARG A 277 -31.65 -0.89 6.64
CA ARG A 277 -31.37 -1.59 5.38
C ARG A 277 -31.11 -3.07 5.67
N PRO A 278 -31.77 -4.00 4.96
CA PRO A 278 -31.48 -5.41 5.12
C PRO A 278 -30.03 -5.69 4.71
N PRO A 279 -29.32 -6.57 5.43
CA PRO A 279 -27.98 -6.95 5.05
C PRO A 279 -28.01 -7.56 3.64
N ARG A 280 -27.06 -7.15 2.79
CA ARG A 280 -26.92 -7.76 1.47
C ARG A 280 -26.48 -9.22 1.66
N PRO A 281 -27.12 -10.18 0.98
CA PRO A 281 -26.70 -11.57 1.06
C PRO A 281 -25.25 -11.71 0.59
N ALA A 282 -24.45 -12.46 1.33
CA ALA A 282 -23.06 -12.70 0.99
C ALA A 282 -22.99 -13.50 -0.33
N VAL A 283 -22.47 -12.87 -1.39
CA VAL A 283 -22.18 -13.55 -2.64
C VAL A 283 -20.94 -14.42 -2.43
N ARG A 284 -21.10 -15.74 -2.51
CA ARG A 284 -19.98 -16.69 -2.44
C ARG A 284 -19.41 -16.88 -3.84
N LEU A 285 -18.21 -16.36 -4.07
CA LEU A 285 -17.47 -16.64 -5.30
C LEU A 285 -16.71 -17.97 -5.18
N PRO A 286 -16.40 -18.63 -6.31
CA PRO A 286 -15.45 -19.74 -6.33
C PRO A 286 -14.09 -19.30 -5.79
N ARG A 287 -13.46 -20.16 -4.97
CA ARG A 287 -12.12 -19.92 -4.41
C ARG A 287 -11.10 -19.77 -5.54
N VAL A 288 -10.38 -18.66 -5.53
CA VAL A 288 -9.28 -18.43 -6.48
C VAL A 288 -8.11 -19.35 -6.13
N PRO A 289 -7.60 -20.16 -7.08
CA PRO A 289 -6.41 -20.96 -6.86
C PRO A 289 -5.20 -20.09 -6.54
N ASP A 290 -4.28 -20.61 -5.70
CA ASP A 290 -3.11 -19.88 -5.20
C ASP A 290 -2.23 -19.32 -6.32
N GLY A 291 -2.09 -20.06 -7.43
CA GLY A 291 -1.41 -19.64 -8.64
C GLY A 291 -1.90 -18.31 -9.22
N ARG A 292 -3.19 -17.99 -9.06
CA ARG A 292 -3.83 -16.79 -9.62
C ARG A 292 -4.06 -15.68 -8.60
N LEU A 293 -3.68 -15.89 -7.34
CA LEU A 293 -3.73 -14.82 -6.34
C LEU A 293 -2.70 -13.73 -6.66
N PRO A 294 -2.99 -12.45 -6.45
CA PRO A 294 -1.99 -11.40 -6.59
C PRO A 294 -0.97 -11.43 -5.44
N THR A 295 0.15 -10.72 -5.57
CA THR A 295 0.93 -10.35 -4.37
C THR A 295 0.09 -9.40 -3.52
N TYR A 296 0.09 -9.61 -2.20
CA TYR A 296 -0.67 -8.83 -1.23
C TYR A 296 0.28 -8.22 -0.21
N THR A 297 0.28 -6.89 -0.07
CA THR A 297 1.08 -6.21 0.96
C THR A 297 0.27 -6.04 2.24
N VAL A 298 0.87 -6.34 3.38
CA VAL A 298 0.34 -6.03 4.72
C VAL A 298 1.26 -4.99 5.33
N ILE A 299 0.72 -3.83 5.72
CA ILE A 299 1.47 -2.78 6.40
C ILE A 299 0.93 -2.63 7.82
N ALA A 300 1.81 -2.70 8.81
CA ALA A 300 1.49 -2.40 10.20
C ALA A 300 2.45 -1.33 10.74
N ALA A 301 1.89 -0.28 11.34
CA ALA A 301 2.67 0.79 11.97
C ALA A 301 2.62 0.62 13.49
N LEU A 302 3.76 0.41 14.11
CA LEU A 302 3.90 0.13 15.54
C LEU A 302 4.65 1.28 16.21
N TYR A 303 4.18 1.72 17.37
CA TYR A 303 4.87 2.70 18.19
C TYR A 303 4.65 2.41 19.68
N ARG A 304 5.72 1.98 20.35
CA ARG A 304 5.73 1.50 21.75
C ARG A 304 4.84 0.28 21.97
N GLU A 305 4.89 -0.66 21.02
CA GLU A 305 4.00 -1.82 20.93
C GLU A 305 4.77 -3.15 21.01
N ALA A 306 5.85 -3.20 21.79
CA ALA A 306 6.75 -4.35 21.85
C ALA A 306 6.04 -5.66 22.26
N ALA A 307 5.04 -5.57 23.13
CA ALA A 307 4.25 -6.73 23.57
C ALA A 307 3.34 -7.29 22.45
N SER A 308 2.92 -6.45 21.52
CA SER A 308 1.98 -6.76 20.44
C SER A 308 2.66 -7.40 19.23
N VAL A 309 3.99 -7.26 19.09
CA VAL A 309 4.78 -7.78 17.96
C VAL A 309 4.59 -9.28 17.74
N ALA A 310 4.77 -10.13 18.77
CA ALA A 310 4.70 -11.57 18.59
C ALA A 310 3.27 -12.06 18.25
N PRO A 311 2.20 -11.61 18.96
CA PRO A 311 0.82 -11.90 18.57
C PRO A 311 0.47 -11.47 17.15
N LEU A 312 0.86 -10.25 16.75
CA LEU A 312 0.61 -9.74 15.40
C LEU A 312 1.27 -10.64 14.34
N MET A 313 2.55 -10.97 14.53
CA MET A 313 3.27 -11.82 13.57
C MET A 313 2.71 -13.24 13.50
N GLN A 314 2.20 -13.77 14.61
CA GLN A 314 1.48 -15.05 14.64
C GLN A 314 0.17 -14.95 13.84
N ALA A 315 -0.60 -13.89 14.01
CA ALA A 315 -1.86 -13.69 13.29
C ALA A 315 -1.62 -13.50 11.78
N ILE A 316 -0.61 -12.72 11.39
CA ILE A 316 -0.19 -12.59 9.99
C ILE A 316 0.26 -13.95 9.43
N GLY A 317 0.99 -14.74 10.21
CA GLY A 317 1.43 -16.08 9.82
C GLY A 317 0.31 -17.12 9.67
N ALA A 318 -0.86 -16.85 10.25
CA ALA A 318 -2.05 -17.69 10.19
C ALA A 318 -3.00 -17.35 9.03
N LEU A 319 -2.74 -16.27 8.28
CA LEU A 319 -3.51 -15.92 7.09
C LEU A 319 -3.49 -17.06 6.06
N ASP A 320 -4.66 -17.45 5.55
CA ASP A 320 -4.85 -18.36 4.43
C ASP A 320 -4.47 -17.67 3.12
N TYR A 321 -3.17 -17.46 2.95
CA TYR A 321 -2.56 -16.88 1.76
C TYR A 321 -1.18 -17.49 1.53
N PRO A 322 -0.75 -17.73 0.28
CA PRO A 322 0.61 -18.20 0.00
C PRO A 322 1.64 -17.24 0.59
N ARG A 323 2.50 -17.74 1.48
CA ARG A 323 3.54 -16.93 2.15
C ARG A 323 4.44 -16.24 1.16
N GLU A 324 4.65 -16.85 0.01
CA GLU A 324 5.50 -16.34 -1.06
C GLU A 324 4.87 -15.16 -1.83
N LYS A 325 3.55 -14.97 -1.70
CA LYS A 325 2.78 -13.84 -2.23
C LYS A 325 2.38 -12.83 -1.15
N LEU A 326 2.78 -13.04 0.10
CA LEU A 326 2.64 -12.06 1.15
C LEU A 326 3.89 -11.17 1.23
N ASP A 327 3.64 -9.87 1.28
CA ASP A 327 4.65 -8.83 1.44
C ASP A 327 4.34 -8.07 2.73
N VAL A 328 5.10 -8.30 3.80
CA VAL A 328 4.78 -7.73 5.12
C VAL A 328 5.74 -6.60 5.41
N ILE A 329 5.22 -5.41 5.69
CA ILE A 329 6.00 -4.22 6.03
C ILE A 329 5.61 -3.76 7.43
N ILE A 330 6.57 -3.82 8.36
CA ILE A 330 6.41 -3.32 9.72
C ILE A 330 7.14 -1.99 9.82
N VAL A 331 6.41 -0.92 10.13
CA VAL A 331 6.96 0.42 10.30
C VAL A 331 7.08 0.73 11.78
N ILE A 332 8.26 1.14 12.22
CA ILE A 332 8.52 1.59 13.59
C ILE A 332 9.19 2.97 13.57
N GLU A 333 8.96 3.76 14.62
CA GLU A 333 9.70 5.03 14.79
C GLU A 333 11.16 4.75 15.22
N LEU A 334 12.07 5.65 14.85
CA LEU A 334 13.52 5.47 15.06
C LEU A 334 13.92 5.28 16.54
N ASP A 335 13.17 5.89 17.46
CA ASP A 335 13.44 5.87 18.90
C ASP A 335 12.75 4.72 19.64
N ASP A 336 11.96 3.88 18.95
CA ASP A 336 11.27 2.74 19.54
C ASP A 336 12.17 1.49 19.60
N LEU A 337 13.17 1.58 20.48
CA LEU A 337 14.17 0.52 20.65
C LEU A 337 13.58 -0.78 21.17
N GLU A 338 12.52 -0.72 21.98
CA GLU A 338 11.89 -1.90 22.59
C GLU A 338 11.14 -2.73 21.55
N THR A 339 10.31 -2.09 20.72
CA THR A 339 9.62 -2.77 19.61
C THR A 339 10.61 -3.29 18.59
N ARG A 340 11.69 -2.54 18.30
CA ARG A 340 12.77 -3.01 17.43
C ARG A 340 13.45 -4.28 17.98
N ALA A 341 13.71 -4.32 19.28
CA ALA A 341 14.28 -5.50 19.93
C ALA A 341 13.30 -6.68 19.93
N ALA A 342 11.99 -6.44 20.09
CA ALA A 342 10.98 -7.47 19.95
C ALA A 342 10.94 -8.09 18.54
N LEU A 343 11.00 -7.25 17.49
CA LEU A 343 11.08 -7.72 16.11
C LEU A 343 12.37 -8.50 15.83
N ALA A 344 13.52 -8.01 16.31
CA ALA A 344 14.81 -8.67 16.13
C ALA A 344 14.84 -10.09 16.76
N ARG A 345 14.14 -10.28 17.89
CA ARG A 345 14.06 -11.59 18.57
C ARG A 345 13.30 -12.66 17.78
N LEU A 346 12.44 -12.28 16.82
CA LEU A 346 11.74 -13.23 15.95
C LEU A 346 12.66 -13.87 14.91
N GLY A 347 13.86 -13.32 14.70
CA GLY A 347 14.82 -13.80 13.71
C GLY A 347 14.47 -13.42 12.27
N PRO A 348 15.25 -13.90 11.28
CA PRO A 348 15.04 -13.59 9.88
C PRO A 348 13.71 -14.14 9.36
N MET A 349 12.88 -13.25 8.80
CA MET A 349 11.61 -13.61 8.16
C MET A 349 11.63 -13.11 6.72
N PRO A 350 11.81 -13.97 5.70
CA PRO A 350 12.01 -13.56 4.31
C PRO A 350 10.91 -12.67 3.73
N GLN A 351 9.67 -12.79 4.22
CA GLN A 351 8.52 -12.01 3.79
C GLN A 351 8.33 -10.69 4.55
N VAL A 352 9.11 -10.43 5.60
CA VAL A 352 8.93 -9.27 6.48
C VAL A 352 10.05 -8.26 6.26
N GLN A 353 9.65 -7.03 5.99
CA GLN A 353 10.53 -5.86 5.93
C GLN A 353 10.23 -4.94 7.12
N VAL A 354 11.26 -4.61 7.89
CA VAL A 354 11.17 -3.60 8.95
C VAL A 354 11.65 -2.27 8.40
N LEU A 355 10.80 -1.25 8.47
CA LEU A 355 11.08 0.12 8.07
C LEU A 355 11.18 1.02 9.30
N LEU A 356 12.24 1.82 9.36
CA LEU A 356 12.36 2.88 10.36
C LEU A 356 11.79 4.16 9.73
N ALA A 357 10.68 4.65 10.29
CA ALA A 357 10.12 5.93 9.87
C ALA A 357 11.09 7.07 10.23
N SER A 358 11.19 8.07 9.35
CA SER A 358 11.95 9.28 9.65
C SER A 358 11.38 9.98 10.87
N ALA A 359 12.27 10.51 11.71
CA ALA A 359 11.93 11.34 12.86
C ALA A 359 11.34 12.70 12.44
N GLU A 360 11.45 13.07 11.16
CA GLU A 360 10.87 14.29 10.62
C GLU A 360 9.34 14.24 10.57
N GLY A 361 8.71 15.37 10.91
CA GLY A 361 7.26 15.52 10.92
C GLY A 361 6.57 14.84 12.11
N PRO A 362 5.23 14.77 12.10
CA PRO A 362 4.47 14.27 13.23
C PRO A 362 4.59 12.74 13.36
N ARG A 363 4.71 12.24 14.59
CA ARG A 363 4.71 10.80 14.89
C ARG A 363 3.27 10.29 14.85
N THR A 364 2.81 9.91 13.67
CA THR A 364 1.42 9.48 13.46
C THR A 364 1.36 8.27 12.55
N LYS A 365 0.35 7.44 12.75
CA LYS A 365 0.05 6.27 11.89
C LYS A 365 -0.03 6.66 10.41
N PRO A 366 -0.75 7.73 9.99
CA PRO A 366 -0.77 8.13 8.58
C PRO A 366 0.62 8.44 7.98
N LYS A 367 1.51 9.13 8.73
CA LYS A 367 2.89 9.37 8.28
C LYS A 367 3.62 8.04 8.08
N ALA A 368 3.58 7.16 9.09
CA ALA A 368 4.26 5.87 9.04
C ALA A 368 3.80 5.00 7.85
N LEU A 369 2.48 4.93 7.62
CA LEU A 369 1.90 4.22 6.48
C LEU A 369 2.34 4.83 5.14
N ASN A 370 2.35 6.16 5.02
CA ASN A 370 2.81 6.84 3.82
C ASN A 370 4.31 6.63 3.56
N CYS A 371 5.15 6.49 4.60
CA CYS A 371 6.56 6.13 4.46
C CYS A 371 6.74 4.69 3.92
N ALA A 372 5.84 3.77 4.26
CA ALA A 372 5.92 2.38 3.82
C ALA A 372 5.36 2.13 2.43
N LEU A 373 4.35 2.90 2.02
CA LEU A 373 3.64 2.67 0.76
C LEU A 373 4.56 2.58 -0.48
N PRO A 374 5.63 3.39 -0.63
CA PRO A 374 6.60 3.23 -1.71
C PRO A 374 7.26 1.85 -1.82
N PHE A 375 7.36 1.12 -0.71
CA PHE A 375 8.00 -0.18 -0.63
C PHE A 375 7.00 -1.34 -0.79
N ALA A 376 5.69 -1.04 -0.82
CA ALA A 376 4.65 -2.03 -1.04
C ALA A 376 4.72 -2.61 -2.45
N ARG A 377 4.74 -3.94 -2.54
CA ARG A 377 4.88 -4.66 -3.82
C ARG A 377 3.56 -5.26 -4.33
N GLY A 378 2.59 -5.37 -3.44
CA GLY A 378 1.30 -5.99 -3.70
C GLY A 378 0.45 -5.17 -4.66
N SER A 379 -0.39 -5.86 -5.43
CA SER A 379 -1.49 -5.22 -6.17
C SER A 379 -2.62 -4.78 -5.21
N PHE A 380 -2.59 -5.27 -3.98
CA PHE A 380 -3.50 -4.92 -2.91
C PHE A 380 -2.70 -4.70 -1.63
N THR A 381 -3.17 -3.79 -0.79
CA THR A 381 -2.51 -3.42 0.48
C THR A 381 -3.51 -3.49 1.62
N ALA A 382 -3.17 -4.18 2.70
CA ALA A 382 -3.92 -4.19 3.95
C ALA A 382 -3.19 -3.34 4.98
N VAL A 383 -3.94 -2.59 5.79
CA VAL A 383 -3.42 -1.85 6.94
C VAL A 383 -3.92 -2.54 8.21
N PHE A 384 -2.98 -2.95 9.06
CA PHE A 384 -3.25 -3.50 10.39
C PHE A 384 -2.65 -2.65 11.49
N ASP A 385 -3.28 -2.71 12.66
CA ASP A 385 -2.78 -2.18 13.93
C ASP A 385 -1.99 -3.25 14.68
N ALA A 386 -1.32 -2.83 15.76
CA ALA A 386 -0.42 -3.69 16.51
C ALA A 386 -1.16 -4.84 17.21
N GLU A 387 -2.37 -4.57 17.68
CA GLU A 387 -3.25 -5.49 18.38
C GLU A 387 -4.14 -6.34 17.47
N ASP A 388 -4.11 -6.11 16.16
CA ASP A 388 -5.02 -6.76 15.22
C ASP A 388 -4.78 -8.28 15.14
N ARG A 389 -5.91 -9.00 15.17
CA ARG A 389 -5.98 -10.45 14.97
C ARG A 389 -6.87 -10.74 13.75
N PRO A 390 -6.37 -10.52 12.51
CA PRO A 390 -7.17 -10.73 11.31
C PRO A 390 -7.65 -12.19 11.20
N ASP A 391 -8.88 -12.37 10.73
CA ASP A 391 -9.40 -13.70 10.37
C ASP A 391 -8.48 -14.33 9.30
N PRO A 392 -8.17 -15.64 9.38
CA PRO A 392 -7.31 -16.31 8.41
C PRO A 392 -7.75 -16.10 6.94
N GLY A 393 -9.05 -16.04 6.67
CA GLY A 393 -9.59 -15.84 5.33
C GLY A 393 -9.71 -14.38 4.89
N GLN A 394 -9.33 -13.41 5.73
CA GLN A 394 -9.63 -11.99 5.53
C GLN A 394 -9.11 -11.45 4.19
N LEU A 395 -7.87 -11.76 3.81
CA LEU A 395 -7.29 -11.28 2.54
C LEU A 395 -8.06 -11.79 1.32
N ARG A 396 -8.44 -13.08 1.31
CA ARG A 396 -9.23 -13.66 0.21
C ARG A 396 -10.63 -13.07 0.15
N ALA A 397 -11.26 -12.85 1.31
CA ALA A 397 -12.56 -12.23 1.39
C ALA A 397 -12.53 -10.76 0.90
N ALA A 398 -11.46 -10.02 1.19
CA ALA A 398 -11.24 -8.68 0.64
C ALA A 398 -11.12 -8.71 -0.89
N LEU A 399 -10.35 -9.66 -1.45
CA LEU A 399 -10.24 -9.85 -2.89
C LEU A 399 -11.60 -10.16 -3.52
N ASP A 400 -12.41 -11.01 -2.90
CA ASP A 400 -13.77 -11.28 -3.37
C ASP A 400 -14.65 -10.03 -3.33
N ALA A 401 -14.55 -9.20 -2.30
CA ALA A 401 -15.26 -7.92 -2.24
C ALA A 401 -14.88 -7.00 -3.43
N PHE A 402 -13.59 -6.87 -3.75
CA PHE A 402 -13.12 -6.12 -4.91
C PHE A 402 -13.58 -6.72 -6.25
N ARG A 403 -13.66 -8.05 -6.35
CA ARG A 403 -14.15 -8.74 -7.56
C ARG A 403 -15.64 -8.54 -7.78
N ILE A 404 -16.43 -8.58 -6.70
CA ILE A 404 -17.89 -8.40 -6.75
C ILE A 404 -18.24 -6.96 -7.14
N GLN A 405 -17.57 -5.97 -6.56
CA GLN A 405 -17.91 -4.56 -6.74
C GLN A 405 -17.25 -3.92 -7.97
N GLY A 406 -16.25 -4.57 -8.57
CA GLY A 406 -15.57 -4.09 -9.77
C GLY A 406 -14.40 -3.15 -9.50
N THR A 407 -13.93 -2.52 -10.57
CA THR A 407 -12.70 -1.69 -10.58
C THR A 407 -12.85 -0.33 -9.91
N ASP A 408 -14.08 0.16 -9.75
CA ASP A 408 -14.33 1.51 -9.22
C ASP A 408 -14.15 1.59 -7.70
N VAL A 409 -14.10 0.44 -7.02
CA VAL A 409 -13.82 0.35 -5.58
C VAL A 409 -12.32 0.47 -5.30
N ALA A 410 -11.98 1.52 -4.54
CA ALA A 410 -10.64 1.82 -4.10
C ALA A 410 -10.30 1.16 -2.75
N CYS A 411 -11.27 1.03 -1.85
CA CYS A 411 -11.07 0.49 -0.51
C CYS A 411 -12.20 -0.47 -0.10
N ALA A 412 -11.83 -1.57 0.54
CA ALA A 412 -12.72 -2.47 1.26
C ALA A 412 -12.35 -2.46 2.75
N GLN A 413 -13.29 -2.06 3.60
CA GLN A 413 -13.19 -2.08 5.05
C GLN A 413 -13.71 -3.41 5.57
N ALA A 414 -12.91 -4.16 6.32
CA ALA A 414 -13.42 -5.31 7.07
C ALA A 414 -14.13 -4.83 8.35
N SER A 415 -15.10 -5.60 8.82
CA SER A 415 -15.71 -5.37 10.14
C SER A 415 -14.69 -5.53 11.26
N LEU A 416 -14.72 -4.61 12.24
CA LEU A 416 -13.85 -4.63 13.42
C LEU A 416 -14.65 -5.15 14.62
N CYS A 417 -14.14 -6.19 15.26
CA CYS A 417 -14.76 -6.82 16.42
C CYS A 417 -13.87 -6.65 17.65
N ILE A 418 -14.48 -6.36 18.79
CA ILE A 418 -13.78 -6.21 20.07
C ILE A 418 -13.63 -7.58 20.73
N GLU A 419 -12.39 -8.06 20.87
CA GLU A 419 -12.11 -9.39 21.41
C GLU A 419 -12.43 -9.51 22.90
N ASN A 420 -12.09 -8.48 23.69
CA ASN A 420 -12.23 -8.50 25.14
C ASN A 420 -13.64 -8.16 25.63
N GLN A 421 -14.67 -8.46 24.82
CA GLN A 421 -16.07 -8.17 25.09
C GLN A 421 -16.56 -8.75 26.42
N SER A 422 -15.95 -9.84 26.93
CA SER A 422 -16.34 -10.48 28.19
C SER A 422 -15.75 -9.83 29.45
N ASP A 423 -14.75 -8.96 29.32
CA ASP A 423 -13.91 -8.56 30.45
C ASP A 423 -14.63 -7.61 31.42
N SER A 424 -15.49 -6.73 30.89
CA SER A 424 -16.19 -5.73 31.70
C SER A 424 -17.50 -5.28 31.05
N TRP A 425 -18.35 -4.60 31.82
CA TRP A 425 -19.55 -3.96 31.27
C TRP A 425 -19.19 -2.89 30.21
N LEU A 426 -18.12 -2.14 30.42
CA LEU A 426 -17.64 -1.14 29.46
C LEU A 426 -17.18 -1.81 28.15
N SER A 427 -16.44 -2.91 28.24
CA SER A 427 -16.01 -3.69 27.06
C SER A 427 -17.21 -4.26 26.28
N ARG A 428 -18.27 -4.71 26.98
CA ARG A 428 -19.52 -5.13 26.33
C ARG A 428 -20.21 -4.00 25.58
N MET A 429 -20.30 -2.81 26.19
CA MET A 429 -20.88 -1.65 25.51
C MET A 429 -20.07 -1.25 24.29
N PHE A 430 -18.74 -1.23 24.41
CA PHE A 430 -17.83 -0.92 23.31
C PHE A 430 -17.96 -1.93 22.17
N ALA A 431 -18.05 -3.23 22.48
CA ALA A 431 -18.30 -4.28 21.50
C ALA A 431 -19.65 -4.10 20.79
N ALA A 432 -20.72 -3.76 21.53
CA ALA A 432 -22.03 -3.51 20.95
C ALA A 432 -22.04 -2.27 20.03
N GLU A 433 -21.33 -1.20 20.41
CA GLU A 433 -21.18 0.00 19.59
C GLU A 433 -20.43 -0.30 18.29
N TYR A 434 -19.34 -1.06 18.36
CA TYR A 434 -18.57 -1.48 17.18
C TYR A 434 -19.38 -2.39 16.26
N ALA A 435 -20.09 -3.39 16.80
CA ALA A 435 -20.98 -4.23 16.01
C ALA A 435 -22.08 -3.39 15.31
N GLY A 436 -22.71 -2.46 16.04
CA GLY A 436 -23.68 -1.54 15.46
C GLY A 436 -23.09 -0.65 14.35
N GLN A 437 -21.85 -0.18 14.52
CA GLN A 437 -21.16 0.64 13.52
C GLN A 437 -20.76 -0.18 12.28
N PHE A 438 -20.07 -1.30 12.45
CA PHE A 438 -19.43 -2.05 11.36
C PHE A 438 -20.31 -3.11 10.71
N ASP A 439 -21.22 -3.75 11.46
CA ASP A 439 -22.07 -4.82 10.92
C ASP A 439 -23.45 -4.33 10.50
N VAL A 440 -23.86 -3.14 10.95
CA VAL A 440 -25.20 -2.59 10.69
C VAL A 440 -25.14 -1.25 9.95
N PHE A 441 -24.57 -0.22 10.57
CA PHE A 441 -24.61 1.14 10.01
C PHE A 441 -23.77 1.27 8.73
N LEU A 442 -22.51 0.84 8.72
CA LEU A 442 -21.63 0.97 7.55
C LEU A 442 -22.11 0.18 6.32
N PRO A 443 -22.56 -1.08 6.41
CA PRO A 443 -23.14 -1.80 5.28
C PRO A 443 -24.39 -1.10 4.72
N GLY A 444 -25.25 -0.58 5.61
CA GLY A 444 -26.41 0.21 5.23
C GLY A 444 -26.02 1.50 4.51
N LEU A 445 -25.02 2.21 5.02
CA LEU A 445 -24.50 3.45 4.45
C LEU A 445 -23.90 3.21 3.06
N ALA A 446 -23.14 2.12 2.89
CA ALA A 446 -22.58 1.73 1.60
C ALA A 446 -23.64 1.36 0.56
N SER A 447 -24.80 0.86 1.00
CA SER A 447 -25.92 0.61 0.10
C SER A 447 -26.49 1.88 -0.54
N PHE A 448 -26.26 3.05 0.08
CA PHE A 448 -26.63 4.36 -0.47
C PHE A 448 -25.57 4.96 -1.40
N GLY A 449 -24.39 4.32 -1.55
CA GLY A 449 -23.31 4.83 -2.40
C GLY A 449 -22.64 6.11 -1.87
N VAL A 450 -22.77 6.42 -0.58
CA VAL A 450 -22.15 7.61 0.03
C VAL A 450 -20.76 7.31 0.61
N PRO A 451 -19.92 8.32 0.86
CA PRO A 451 -18.61 8.13 1.47
C PRO A 451 -18.67 7.40 2.81
N LEU A 452 -17.76 6.44 3.00
CA LEU A 452 -17.66 5.66 4.22
C LEU A 452 -16.55 6.19 5.12
N PRO A 453 -16.82 6.43 6.41
CA PRO A 453 -15.75 6.66 7.37
C PRO A 453 -14.97 5.35 7.53
N LEU A 454 -13.70 5.34 7.15
CA LEU A 454 -12.81 4.20 7.33
C LEU A 454 -12.45 4.05 8.81
N GLY A 455 -12.39 2.81 9.29
CA GLY A 455 -12.09 2.47 10.68
C GLY A 455 -10.62 2.64 11.08
N GLY A 456 -9.75 2.91 10.11
CA GLY A 456 -8.32 3.13 10.33
C GLY A 456 -7.51 1.83 10.43
N SER A 457 -8.15 0.67 10.59
CA SER A 457 -7.53 -0.65 10.52
C SER A 457 -8.39 -1.68 9.79
N SER A 458 -7.78 -2.81 9.43
CA SER A 458 -8.33 -3.82 8.51
C SER A 458 -8.91 -3.17 7.26
N ASN A 459 -8.21 -2.15 6.77
CA ASN A 459 -8.49 -1.48 5.51
C ASN A 459 -7.71 -2.16 4.40
N HIS A 460 -8.43 -2.59 3.37
CA HIS A 460 -7.84 -3.19 2.19
C HIS A 460 -7.98 -2.20 1.05
N PHE A 461 -6.87 -1.84 0.43
CA PHE A 461 -6.83 -0.93 -0.70
C PHE A 461 -6.46 -1.72 -1.94
N ARG A 462 -7.16 -1.45 -3.04
CA ARG A 462 -6.64 -1.79 -4.36
C ARG A 462 -5.42 -0.89 -4.57
N GLY A 463 -4.33 -1.47 -5.07
CA GLY A 463 -3.04 -0.80 -5.22
C GLY A 463 -3.22 0.64 -5.70
N ILE A 464 -2.94 1.58 -4.80
CA ILE A 464 -3.04 3.02 -5.05
C ILE A 464 -1.80 3.36 -5.87
N ARG A 465 -1.93 3.25 -7.19
CA ARG A 465 -0.87 3.56 -8.14
C ARG A 465 -1.19 4.85 -8.87
#